data_AF-I1PN30-F1
#
_entry.id   AF-I1PN30-F1
#
_cell.length_a   1.000
_cell.length_b   1.000
_cell.length_c   1.000
_cell.angle_alpha   90.00
_cell.angle_beta   90.00
_cell.angle_gamma   90.00
#
_symmetry.space_group_name_H-M   'P 1'
#
loop_
_entity.id
_entity.type
_entity.pdbx_description
1 polymer ?
#
loop_
_entity_poly.entity_id
_entity_poly.type
_entity_poly.pdbx_seq_one_letter_code
_entity_poly.pdbx_strand_id
1 'polypeptide(L)' 'MNWIGRKIHIYNVTVGLYMLDWWERYLFNILMLCLLWYILRYVLGFFQSNLKTILQGGNYLVQGRKLQ' A
#
# COMPACT_ATOMS: atom_id res chain seq x y z
N MET A 1 14.01 4.44 24.57
CA MET A 1 13.46 3.61 23.47
C MET A 1 14.35 2.38 23.30
N ASN A 2 14.03 1.28 23.98
CA ASN A 2 14.96 0.16 24.11
C ASN A 2 14.92 -0.72 22.85
N TRP A 3 16.04 -0.82 22.14
CA TRP A 3 16.16 -1.61 20.90
C TRP A 3 15.87 -3.10 21.15
N ILE A 4 16.19 -3.59 22.35
CA ILE A 4 15.86 -4.94 22.82
C ILE A 4 14.34 -5.20 22.86
N GLY A 5 13.54 -4.25 23.33
CA GLY A 5 12.09 -4.42 23.42
C GLY A 5 11.42 -4.55 22.05
N ARG A 6 11.96 -3.84 21.05
CA ARG A 6 11.51 -3.93 19.66
C ARG A 6 11.81 -5.29 19.05
N LYS A 7 12.97 -5.86 19.35
CA LYS A 7 13.33 -7.22 18.90
C LYS A 7 12.38 -8.26 19.50
N ILE A 8 12.14 -8.21 20.81
CA ILE A 8 11.26 -9.16 21.51
C ILE A 8 9.85 -9.14 20.92
N HIS A 9 9.29 -7.96 20.64
CA HIS A 9 7.96 -7.85 20.03
C HIS A 9 7.88 -8.52 18.65
N ILE A 10 8.89 -8.30 17.78
CA ILE A 10 8.93 -8.91 16.44
C ILE A 10 9.08 -10.44 16.54
N TYR A 11 9.90 -10.94 17.46
CA TYR A 11 10.02 -12.38 17.69
C TYR A 11 8.71 -13.00 18.19
N ASN A 12 8.04 -12.34 19.13
CA ASN A 12 6.77 -12.84 19.67
C ASN A 12 5.67 -12.90 18.60
N VAL A 13 5.60 -11.90 17.72
CA VAL A 13 4.68 -11.89 16.57
C VAL A 13 5.02 -13.00 15.57
N THR A 14 6.31 -13.20 15.29
CA THR A 14 6.76 -14.23 14.33
C THR A 14 6.49 -15.64 14.85
N VAL A 15 6.73 -15.88 16.15
CA VAL A 15 6.41 -17.14 16.83
C VAL A 15 4.90 -17.34 16.90
N GLY A 16 4.10 -16.31 17.19
CA GLY A 16 2.64 -16.39 17.18
C GLY A 16 2.06 -16.75 15.81
N LEU A 17 2.60 -16.18 14.72
CA LEU A 17 2.30 -16.60 13.35
C LEU A 17 2.78 -18.02 13.02
N TYR A 18 3.74 -18.55 13.77
CA TYR A 18 4.23 -19.92 13.65
C TYR A 18 3.39 -20.92 14.45
N MET A 19 2.68 -20.44 15.47
CA MET A 19 1.76 -21.24 16.30
C MET A 19 0.37 -21.42 15.68
N LEU A 20 -0.01 -20.62 14.68
CA LEU A 20 -1.23 -20.86 13.90
C LEU A 20 -1.19 -22.25 13.27
N ASP A 21 -2.32 -22.95 13.26
CA ASP A 21 -2.42 -24.25 12.60
C ASP A 21 -2.03 -24.11 11.11
N TRP A 22 -1.50 -25.17 10.50
CA TRP A 22 -0.99 -25.10 9.12
C TRP A 22 -2.06 -24.51 8.17
N TRP A 23 -3.32 -24.89 8.37
CA TRP A 23 -4.44 -24.37 7.58
C TRP A 23 -4.67 -22.87 7.79
N GLU A 24 -4.61 -22.40 9.04
CA GLU A 24 -4.80 -20.98 9.35
C GLU A 24 -3.68 -20.10 8.79
N ARG A 25 -2.44 -20.61 8.73
CA ARG A 25 -1.30 -19.90 8.11
C ARG A 25 -1.55 -19.67 6.62
N TYR A 26 -2.15 -20.65 5.93
CA TYR A 26 -2.50 -20.51 4.53
C TYR A 26 -3.61 -19.47 4.33
N LEU A 27 -4.65 -19.50 5.17
CA LEU A 27 -5.74 -18.52 5.14
C LEU A 27 -5.23 -17.09 5.42
N PHE A 28 -4.39 -16.91 6.43
CA PHE A 28 -3.81 -15.62 6.78
C PHE A 28 -2.90 -15.08 5.66
N ASN A 29 -2.10 -15.93 5.01
CA ASN A 29 -1.24 -15.52 3.90
C ASN A 29 -2.07 -15.06 2.69
N ILE A 30 -3.13 -15.81 2.32
CA ILE A 30 -4.04 -15.40 1.24
C ILE A 30 -4.72 -14.07 1.58
N LEU A 31 -5.20 -13.89 2.82
CA LEU A 31 -5.82 -12.65 3.24
C LEU A 31 -4.83 -11.47 3.15
N MET A 32 -3.60 -11.64 3.61
CA MET A 32 -2.56 -10.62 3.50
C MET A 32 -2.23 -10.27 2.04
N LEU A 33 -2.17 -11.27 1.15
CA LEU A 33 -1.95 -11.05 -0.29
C LEU A 33 -3.14 -10.31 -0.94
N CYS A 34 -4.37 -10.70 -0.62
CA CYS A 34 -5.59 -10.03 -1.08
C CYS A 34 -5.66 -8.57 -0.60
N LEU A 35 -5.32 -8.33 0.67
CA LEU A 35 -5.26 -6.98 1.24
C LEU A 35 -4.18 -6.14 0.57
N LEU A 36 -2.98 -6.69 0.39
CA LEU A 36 -1.89 -6.01 -0.33
C LEU A 36 -2.32 -5.63 -1.75
N TRP A 37 -2.92 -6.58 -2.49
CA TRP A 37 -3.42 -6.35 -3.84
C TRP A 37 -4.50 -5.27 -3.88
N TYR A 38 -5.43 -5.29 -2.92
CA TYR A 38 -6.48 -4.28 -2.80
C TYR A 38 -5.91 -2.88 -2.56
N ILE A 39 -4.95 -2.75 -1.64
CA ILE A 39 -4.27 -1.48 -1.35
C ILE A 39 -3.52 -0.99 -2.58
N LEU A 40 -2.77 -1.86 -3.27
CA LEU A 40 -2.05 -1.50 -4.49
C LEU A 40 -3.01 -0.99 -5.57
N ARG A 41 -4.15 -1.65 -5.76
CA ARG A 41 -5.16 -1.21 -6.74
C ARG A 41 -5.79 0.13 -6.36
N TYR A 42 -6.09 0.33 -5.08
CA TYR A 42 -6.61 1.59 -4.56
C TYR A 42 -5.63 2.74 -4.77
N VAL A 43 -4.37 2.53 -4.37
CA VAL A 43 -3.29 3.52 -4.51
C VAL A 43 -3.03 3.82 -5.98
N LEU A 44 -2.92 2.81 -6.85
CA LEU A 44 -2.71 3.00 -8.28
C LEU A 44 -3.87 3.78 -8.92
N GLY A 45 -5.12 3.48 -8.54
CA GLY A 45 -6.30 4.21 -9.00
C GLY A 45 -6.30 5.67 -8.54
N PHE A 46 -5.88 5.93 -7.30
CA PHE A 46 -5.71 7.27 -6.78
C PHE A 46 -4.61 8.02 -7.55
N PHE A 47 -3.44 7.42 -7.75
CA PHE A 47 -2.35 8.02 -8.53
C PHE A 47 -2.76 8.32 -9.97
N GLN A 48 -3.46 7.41 -10.64
CA GLN A 48 -4.02 7.64 -11.98
C GLN A 48 -4.94 8.85 -12.03
N SER A 49 -5.84 8.97 -11.04
CA SER A 49 -6.78 10.09 -10.97
C SER A 49 -6.05 11.42 -10.76
N ASN A 50 -5.05 11.45 -9.87
CA ASN A 50 -4.24 12.65 -9.63
C ASN A 50 -3.40 13.04 -10.85
N LEU A 51 -2.76 12.07 -11.53
CA LEU A 51 -2.00 12.33 -12.75
C LEU A 51 -2.88 12.92 -13.85
N LYS A 52 -4.09 12.40 -14.03
CA LYS A 52 -5.04 12.91 -15.02
C LYS A 52 -5.43 14.36 -14.74
N THR A 53 -5.68 14.71 -13.48
CA THR A 53 -5.97 16.09 -13.05
C THR A 53 -4.79 17.03 -13.31
N ILE A 54 -3.56 16.62 -12.99
CA ILE A 54 -2.35 17.43 -13.21
C ILE A 54 -2.09 17.65 -14.71
N LEU A 55 -2.21 16.60 -15.52
CA LEU A 55 -2.04 16.69 -16.97
C LEU A 55 -3.07 17.61 -17.62
N GLN A 56 -4.34 17.50 -17.19
CA GLN A 56 -5.40 18.41 -17.66
C GLN A 56 -5.09 19.86 -17.25
N GLY A 57 -4.76 20.11 -15.97
CA GLY A 57 -4.34 21.42 -15.48
C GLY A 57 -3.18 22.03 -16.27
N GLY A 58 -2.16 21.23 -16.59
CA GLY A 58 -1.03 21.64 -17.41
C GLY A 58 -1.42 22.04 -18.85
N ASN A 59 -2.32 21.28 -19.47
CA ASN A 59 -2.79 21.56 -20.83
C ASN A 59 -3.59 22.88 -20.91
N TYR A 60 -4.43 23.20 -19.91
CA TYR A 60 -5.14 24.48 -19.87
C TYR A 60 -4.19 25.68 -19.71
N LEU A 61 -3.14 25.56 -18.90
CA LEU A 61 -2.13 26.61 -18.71
C LEU A 61 -1.25 26.83 -19.96
N VAL A 62 -0.95 25.76 -20.71
CA VAL A 62 -0.24 25.84 -21.99
C VAL A 62 -1.12 26.49 -23.06
N GLN A 63 -2.40 26.16 -23.10
CA GLN A 63 -3.34 26.72 -24.07
C GLN A 63 -3.64 28.21 -23.81
N GLY A 64 -3.72 28.64 -22.54
CA GLY A 64 -3.85 30.06 -22.18
C GLY A 64 -2.67 30.91 -22.62
N ARG A 65 -1.44 30.37 -22.62
CA ARG A 65 -0.23 31.07 -23.11
C ARG A 65 -0.10 31.13 -24.64
N LYS A 66 -0.82 30.27 -25.37
CA LYS A 66 -0.83 30.26 -26.85
C LYS A 66 -1.77 31.32 -27.44
N LEU A 67 -2.70 31.84 -26.64
CA LEU A 67 -3.72 32.81 -27.06
C LEU A 67 -3.37 34.26 -26.70
N GLN A 68 -2.22 34.47 -26.05
CA GLN A 68 -1.66 35.78 -25.69
C GLN A 68 -0.43 36.08 -26.56
#